data_AF-A0A2E3KJR9-F1
#
_entry.id   AF-A0A2E3KJR9-F1
#
_cell.length_a   1.000
_cell.length_b   1.000
_cell.length_c   1.000
_cell.angle_alpha   90.00
_cell.angle_beta   90.00
_cell.angle_gamma   90.00
#
_symmetry.space_group_name_H-M   'P 1'
#
loop_
_entity.id
_entity.type
_entity.pdbx_description
1 polymer ?
#
loop_
_entity_poly.entity_id
_entity_poly.type
_entity_poly.pdbx_seq_one_letter_code
_entity_poly.pdbx_strand_id
1 'polypeptide(L)'
;MIGLMFLWGHLCGSGLHSDPSAAASVPLQIIDDRPHVVIGGHLVIPIRPDPERTRRALPEDVLLEKDDGGSCRASVVWLASGPSSGTRDWTSSTFAVRVIPAPVSKSERESAVGALVCDLQDEYQGSFRMDESIIRPRWISPAPPLFGDPLNPRVGPAWPMLDDPANWWRWELLAERAGARPPEVIGGTHARMLARNLGELWRAGLHRLRRESPGTAEELVDLLIARCVSEDGQSIAAWITDPSELRAILMLVLDLDRPDRLAVRSLLSYLDARFPLIIWPVTGSGDRVRFAIANPTDGEQVVRVQWVEGDPIPSGALVPPRSILDVEVDRPRRPDSTLPFQTDSRQSNDTLVISCGDFERRLMFDGKLIVARPPGVRFGPFLAPITLEEAWSDRREVSRGPSETAAILRKYRDHWEIFLECLHDPTHEPDADRVELYFGPFDVPVRVVTLSSDGSLEFTPGGGRLRGVEAVVRRFPDRWRATLKLDPSLLRLSGHPDFPDSIQIGIRRLSGDQVLSIAGGALPTWDAAPPIFLVDLGEWGDIQPPGR
;
A
#
# COMPACT_ATOMS: atom_id res chain seq x y z
N MET A 1 -5.36 2.38 16.66
CA MET A 1 -4.67 2.89 17.87
C MET A 1 -3.42 3.69 17.53
N ILE A 2 -2.54 3.23 16.65
CA ILE A 2 -1.36 4.03 16.22
C ILE A 2 -1.73 5.07 15.14
N GLY A 3 -2.64 4.76 14.21
CA GLY A 3 -3.30 5.79 13.39
C GLY A 3 -4.16 6.79 14.19
N LEU A 4 -4.59 6.41 15.40
CA LEU A 4 -5.29 7.29 16.36
C LEU A 4 -4.32 8.30 16.98
N MET A 5 -3.12 7.82 17.27
CA MET A 5 -1.99 8.62 17.71
C MET A 5 -1.56 9.65 16.64
N PHE A 6 -1.49 9.29 15.35
CA PHE A 6 -1.08 10.22 14.28
C PHE A 6 -2.12 11.31 13.94
N LEU A 7 -3.43 11.00 14.02
CA LEU A 7 -4.49 11.95 13.67
C LEU A 7 -4.87 12.94 14.79
N TRP A 8 -4.54 12.65 16.05
CA TRP A 8 -4.85 13.54 17.18
C TRP A 8 -3.86 14.71 17.36
N GLY A 9 -2.72 14.69 16.68
CA GLY A 9 -1.71 15.76 16.75
C GLY A 9 -2.17 17.13 16.22
N HIS A 10 -3.34 17.24 15.56
CA HIS A 10 -3.77 18.47 14.87
C HIS A 10 -5.01 19.17 15.45
N LEU A 11 -5.67 18.64 16.48
CA LEU A 11 -6.94 19.20 16.99
C LEU A 11 -7.00 19.15 18.51
N CYS A 12 -6.56 20.22 19.21
CA CYS A 12 -7.19 20.76 20.43
C CYS A 12 -6.33 21.88 21.06
N GLY A 13 -6.89 23.09 21.10
CA GLY A 13 -6.31 24.27 21.75
C GLY A 13 -6.78 24.47 23.20
N SER A 14 -5.80 24.84 24.03
CA SER A 14 -5.83 25.65 25.27
C SER A 14 -7.02 25.58 26.25
N GLY A 15 -6.73 25.11 27.47
CA GLY A 15 -7.44 25.46 28.69
C GLY A 15 -6.48 25.37 29.89
N LEU A 16 -6.21 26.52 30.54
CA LEU A 16 -5.26 26.70 31.65
C LEU A 16 -5.95 26.58 33.01
N HIS A 17 -5.36 25.84 33.95
CA HIS A 17 -5.49 26.06 35.41
C HIS A 17 -4.22 25.58 36.14
N SER A 18 -3.83 26.32 37.18
CA SER A 18 -2.51 26.29 37.83
C SER A 18 -2.53 25.77 39.28
N ASP A 19 -1.58 24.85 39.58
CA ASP A 19 -0.81 24.51 40.82
C ASP A 19 -1.50 24.35 42.20
N PRO A 20 -1.00 23.48 43.14
CA PRO A 20 0.44 23.28 43.45
C PRO A 20 0.94 21.87 43.91
N SER A 21 2.23 21.54 43.70
CA SER A 21 3.21 21.01 44.69
C SER A 21 4.42 20.30 44.03
N ALA A 22 5.63 20.63 44.50
CA ALA A 22 6.92 20.21 43.93
C ALA A 22 7.34 18.78 44.31
N ALA A 23 6.65 17.78 43.76
CA ALA A 23 7.33 16.57 43.31
C ALA A 23 7.94 16.87 41.94
N ALA A 24 9.06 16.24 41.57
CA ALA A 24 9.64 16.40 40.24
C ALA A 24 8.70 15.78 39.19
N SER A 25 7.70 16.55 38.76
CA SER A 25 6.66 16.11 37.85
C SER A 25 7.26 15.66 36.52
N VAL A 26 6.81 14.51 36.04
CA VAL A 26 7.16 13.92 34.76
C VAL A 26 6.74 14.90 33.64
N PRO A 27 7.63 15.24 32.68
CA PRO A 27 7.33 16.20 31.61
C PRO A 27 6.47 15.60 30.49
N LEU A 28 5.46 14.79 30.84
CA LEU A 28 4.59 14.06 29.94
C LEU A 28 3.13 14.27 30.34
N GLN A 29 2.27 14.46 29.36
CA GLN A 29 0.83 14.54 29.53
C GLN A 29 0.16 13.29 28.93
N ILE A 30 -0.74 12.70 29.70
CA ILE A 30 -1.59 11.58 29.26
C ILE A 30 -2.63 12.11 28.27
N ILE A 31 -2.73 11.46 27.12
CA ILE A 31 -3.71 11.80 26.07
C ILE A 31 -5.01 11.03 26.28
N ASP A 32 -4.92 9.77 26.69
CA ASP A 32 -6.06 8.89 26.96
C ASP A 32 -5.93 8.30 28.37
N ASP A 33 -6.83 8.72 29.27
CA ASP A 33 -6.88 8.26 30.66
C ASP A 33 -7.67 6.94 30.80
N ARG A 34 -8.23 6.39 29.72
CA ARG A 34 -9.00 5.14 29.72
C ARG A 34 -8.56 4.16 28.63
N PRO A 35 -7.27 3.77 28.59
CA PRO A 35 -6.78 2.81 27.59
C PRO A 35 -7.47 1.44 27.75
N HIS A 36 -7.65 0.72 26.66
CA HIS A 36 -8.11 -0.67 26.71
C HIS A 36 -6.92 -1.59 27.01
N VAL A 37 -7.11 -2.52 27.96
CA VAL A 37 -6.05 -3.41 28.43
C VAL A 37 -6.62 -4.81 28.65
N VAL A 38 -5.94 -5.81 28.12
CA VAL A 38 -6.28 -7.21 28.39
C VAL A 38 -5.66 -7.62 29.73
N ILE A 39 -6.44 -8.27 30.59
CA ILE A 39 -5.97 -8.74 31.90
C ILE A 39 -4.78 -9.72 31.71
N GLY A 40 -3.67 -9.47 32.41
CA GLY A 40 -2.42 -10.22 32.27
C GLY A 40 -1.64 -9.94 30.97
N GLY A 41 -2.00 -8.88 30.24
CA GLY A 41 -1.37 -8.48 28.99
C GLY A 41 -0.49 -7.23 29.12
N HIS A 42 -0.34 -6.52 28.01
CA HIS A 42 0.51 -5.33 27.93
C HIS A 42 -0.32 -4.04 28.01
N LEU A 43 0.20 -3.02 28.68
CA LEU A 43 -0.39 -1.69 28.79
C LEU A 43 0.32 -0.71 27.83
N VAL A 44 -0.47 -0.03 27.00
CA VAL A 44 0.00 1.04 26.12
C VAL A 44 -0.82 2.30 26.37
N ILE A 45 -0.18 3.38 26.81
CA ILE A 45 -0.85 4.66 27.12
C ILE A 45 -0.35 5.75 26.16
N PRO A 46 -1.22 6.36 25.36
CA PRO A 46 -0.84 7.50 24.53
C PRO A 46 -0.44 8.73 25.37
N ILE A 47 0.69 9.34 25.03
CA ILE A 47 1.25 10.50 25.74
C ILE A 47 1.72 11.58 24.75
N ARG A 48 1.78 12.82 25.24
CA ARG A 48 2.47 13.94 24.56
C ARG A 48 3.45 14.62 25.51
N PRO A 49 4.52 15.24 25.01
CA PRO A 49 5.36 16.10 25.85
C PRO A 49 4.52 17.24 26.43
N ASP A 50 4.73 17.53 27.71
CA ASP A 50 4.14 18.71 28.31
C ASP A 50 4.86 19.96 27.77
N PRO A 51 4.18 20.87 27.05
CA PRO A 51 4.79 22.05 26.43
C PRO A 51 5.38 23.03 27.46
N GLU A 52 4.83 23.09 28.68
CA GLU A 52 5.29 23.98 29.73
C GLU A 52 6.57 23.43 30.39
N ARG A 53 6.73 22.10 30.36
CA ARG A 53 7.81 21.38 31.05
C ARG A 53 8.89 20.81 30.12
N THR A 54 8.75 20.96 28.80
CA THR A 54 9.66 20.36 27.79
C THR A 54 11.08 20.94 27.75
N ARG A 55 11.40 21.93 28.61
CA ARG A 55 12.78 22.38 28.82
C ARG A 55 13.67 21.32 29.46
N ARG A 56 13.09 20.28 30.08
CA ARG A 56 13.80 19.13 30.66
C ARG A 56 13.98 18.02 29.62
N ALA A 57 15.02 17.21 29.79
CA ALA A 57 15.15 15.95 29.07
C ALA A 57 13.95 15.06 29.38
N LEU A 58 13.40 14.39 28.36
CA LEU A 58 12.33 13.42 28.57
C LEU A 58 12.90 12.19 29.28
N PRO A 59 12.15 11.60 30.22
CA PRO A 59 12.58 10.37 30.87
C PRO A 59 12.55 9.19 29.89
N GLU A 60 13.41 8.21 30.12
CA GLU A 60 13.37 6.92 29.40
C GLU A 60 12.31 5.99 29.98
N ASP A 61 12.11 6.05 31.29
CA ASP A 61 11.13 5.25 32.03
C ASP A 61 10.34 6.14 33.00
N VAL A 62 9.09 5.76 33.23
CA VAL A 62 8.19 6.36 34.22
C VAL A 62 7.70 5.28 35.18
N LEU A 63 7.61 5.60 36.46
CA LEU A 63 7.00 4.73 37.45
C LEU A 63 5.50 5.00 37.48
N LEU A 64 4.70 3.95 37.26
CA LEU A 64 3.25 3.98 37.45
C LEU A 64 2.94 3.33 38.79
N GLU A 65 2.26 4.06 39.67
CA GLU A 65 1.80 3.51 40.94
C GLU A 65 0.44 2.84 40.74
N LYS A 66 0.26 1.64 41.28
CA LYS A 66 -1.00 0.92 41.30
C LYS A 66 -1.81 1.36 42.52
N ASP A 67 -3.12 1.37 42.40
CA ASP A 67 -4.03 1.67 43.53
C ASP A 67 -3.98 0.64 44.67
N ASP A 68 -3.45 -0.55 44.42
CA ASP A 68 -3.20 -1.60 45.42
C ASP A 68 -1.88 -1.41 46.22
N GLY A 69 -1.15 -0.32 45.95
CA GLY A 69 0.13 0.01 46.56
C GLY A 69 1.35 -0.59 45.83
N GLY A 70 1.14 -1.37 44.78
CA GLY A 70 2.20 -1.82 43.89
C GLY A 70 2.71 -0.71 42.97
N SER A 71 3.75 -1.02 42.18
CA SER A 71 4.18 -0.13 41.10
C SER A 71 4.71 -0.94 39.92
N CYS A 72 4.64 -0.38 38.72
CA CYS A 72 5.24 -0.94 37.53
C CYS A 72 6.03 0.14 36.77
N ARG A 73 7.05 -0.29 36.03
CA ARG A 73 7.88 0.59 35.22
C ARG A 73 7.36 0.59 33.79
N ALA A 74 7.01 1.76 33.28
CA ALA A 74 6.60 1.96 31.90
C ALA A 74 7.69 2.69 31.12
N SER A 75 8.12 2.13 30.00
CA SER A 75 9.11 2.79 29.14
C SER A 75 8.45 3.81 28.22
N VAL A 76 9.12 4.94 28.01
CA VAL A 76 8.71 6.02 27.11
C VAL A 76 9.23 5.70 25.71
N VAL A 77 8.32 5.56 24.76
CA VAL A 77 8.64 5.27 23.37
C VAL A 77 7.93 6.21 22.41
N TRP A 78 8.46 6.33 21.21
CA TRP A 78 7.93 7.18 20.15
C TRP A 78 7.59 6.32 18.93
N LEU A 79 6.34 6.38 18.52
CA LEU A 79 5.83 5.64 17.37
C LEU A 79 5.89 6.55 16.17
N ALA A 80 6.85 6.31 15.28
CA ALA A 80 7.01 7.05 14.03
C ALA A 80 6.45 6.23 12.88
N SER A 81 5.81 6.89 11.91
CA SER A 81 5.58 6.31 10.59
C SER A 81 6.93 6.30 9.89
N GLY A 82 7.35 5.13 9.45
CA GLY A 82 8.56 4.98 8.65
C GLY A 82 8.28 4.04 7.50
N PRO A 83 9.04 4.14 6.39
CA PRO A 83 9.07 3.02 5.46
C PRO A 83 9.43 1.75 6.27
N SER A 84 8.71 0.66 6.00
CA SER A 84 9.14 -0.66 6.45
C SER A 84 10.62 -0.83 6.13
N SER A 85 11.37 -1.57 6.96
CA SER A 85 12.81 -1.75 6.74
C SER A 85 13.14 -2.43 5.40
N GLY A 86 12.13 -2.95 4.71
CA GLY A 86 12.20 -3.57 3.40
C GLY A 86 11.54 -2.81 2.26
N THR A 87 11.67 -3.43 1.10
CA THR A 87 11.14 -3.04 -0.19
C THR A 87 9.62 -2.88 -0.16
N ARG A 88 9.09 -1.84 -0.82
CA ARG A 88 7.65 -1.65 -0.98
C ARG A 88 7.07 -2.88 -1.69
N ASP A 89 6.18 -3.59 -1.01
CA ASP A 89 5.52 -4.80 -1.48
C ASP A 89 4.00 -4.68 -1.28
N TRP A 90 3.23 -5.63 -1.80
CA TRP A 90 1.78 -5.62 -1.74
C TRP A 90 1.22 -5.48 -0.32
N THR A 91 1.83 -6.15 0.66
CA THR A 91 1.36 -6.07 2.07
C THR A 91 2.03 -4.95 2.86
N SER A 92 2.84 -4.09 2.20
CA SER A 92 3.40 -2.89 2.83
C SER A 92 2.31 -1.93 3.26
N SER A 93 2.42 -1.45 4.49
CA SER A 93 1.60 -0.39 5.05
C SER A 93 2.27 0.96 4.81
N THR A 94 1.52 1.96 4.35
CA THR A 94 2.01 3.36 4.34
C THR A 94 2.25 3.89 5.76
N PHE A 95 1.63 3.25 6.75
CA PHE A 95 1.73 3.56 8.17
C PHE A 95 2.54 2.52 8.95
N ALA A 96 3.52 1.85 8.34
CA ALA A 96 4.39 0.92 9.07
C ALA A 96 5.01 1.62 10.28
N VAL A 97 4.90 0.99 11.45
CA VAL A 97 5.24 1.65 12.71
C VAL A 97 6.64 1.28 13.15
N ARG A 98 7.49 2.30 13.26
CA ARG A 98 8.79 2.18 13.90
C ARG A 98 8.71 2.65 15.35
N VAL A 99 9.12 1.78 16.27
CA VAL A 99 9.20 2.10 17.70
C VAL A 99 10.60 2.64 18.01
N ILE A 100 10.68 3.89 18.46
CA ILE A 100 11.92 4.58 18.79
C ILE A 100 11.97 4.75 20.32
N PRO A 101 12.90 4.10 21.03
CA PRO A 101 13.07 4.31 22.46
C PRO A 101 13.66 5.70 22.74
N ALA A 102 13.35 6.29 23.89
CA ALA A 102 14.07 7.46 24.36
C ALA A 102 15.56 7.14 24.63
N PRO A 103 16.49 8.10 24.45
CA PRO A 103 16.27 9.49 24.08
C PRO A 103 16.02 9.68 22.57
N VAL A 104 15.11 10.61 22.23
CA VAL A 104 14.75 10.94 20.84
C VAL A 104 15.10 12.40 20.48
N SER A 105 15.42 12.64 19.21
CA SER A 105 15.69 13.99 18.70
C SER A 105 14.42 14.87 18.71
N LYS A 106 14.58 16.19 18.59
CA LYS A 106 13.44 17.11 18.46
C LYS A 106 12.59 16.79 17.21
N SER A 107 13.24 16.50 16.08
CA SER A 107 12.57 16.17 14.83
C SER A 107 11.71 14.91 14.97
N GLU A 108 12.25 13.86 15.60
CA GLU A 108 11.49 12.62 15.80
C GLU A 108 10.27 12.83 16.70
N ARG A 109 10.38 13.67 17.73
CA ARG A 109 9.24 13.99 18.61
C ARG A 109 8.12 14.75 17.91
N GLU A 110 8.46 15.58 16.95
CA GLU A 110 7.48 16.36 16.18
C GLU A 110 6.82 15.50 15.09
N SER A 111 7.48 14.43 14.62
CA SER A 111 6.98 13.53 13.58
C SER A 111 6.43 12.19 14.10
N ALA A 112 6.44 11.96 15.41
CA ALA A 112 6.06 10.70 16.03
C ALA A 112 5.11 10.94 17.20
N VAL A 113 4.49 9.86 17.69
CA VAL A 113 3.54 9.94 18.78
C VAL A 113 4.09 9.18 19.99
N GLY A 114 4.06 9.84 21.14
CA GLY A 114 4.57 9.24 22.38
C GLY A 114 3.62 8.17 22.91
N ALA A 115 4.20 7.10 23.45
CA ALA A 115 3.48 6.07 24.20
C ALA A 115 4.28 5.67 25.45
N LEU A 116 3.58 5.36 26.53
CA LEU A 116 4.13 4.55 27.61
C LEU A 116 3.79 3.10 27.33
N VAL A 117 4.79 2.22 27.39
CA VAL A 117 4.60 0.77 27.24
C VAL A 117 5.05 0.06 28.51
N CYS A 118 4.20 -0.83 29.03
CA CYS A 118 4.45 -1.57 30.26
C CYS A 118 3.95 -3.01 30.11
N ASP A 119 4.71 -3.96 30.65
CA ASP A 119 4.30 -5.35 30.79
C ASP A 119 3.59 -5.52 32.15
N LEU A 120 2.32 -5.91 32.13
CA LEU A 120 1.53 -6.20 33.32
C LEU A 120 1.48 -7.71 33.49
N GLN A 121 2.57 -8.31 33.96
CA GLN A 121 2.68 -9.76 34.17
C GLN A 121 1.78 -10.30 35.29
N ASP A 122 0.92 -9.46 35.87
CA ASP A 122 -0.04 -9.80 36.91
C ASP A 122 -1.49 -9.59 36.46
N GLU A 123 -2.43 -10.26 37.12
CA GLU A 123 -3.88 -10.13 36.86
C GLU A 123 -4.48 -8.82 37.42
N TYR A 124 -3.65 -7.78 37.54
CA TYR A 124 -4.04 -6.49 38.09
C TYR A 124 -5.17 -5.85 37.27
N GLN A 125 -6.16 -5.30 37.96
CA GLN A 125 -7.39 -4.75 37.38
C GLN A 125 -7.79 -3.38 37.97
N GLY A 126 -6.84 -2.70 38.62
CA GLY A 126 -7.08 -1.39 39.25
C GLY A 126 -6.75 -0.20 38.35
N SER A 127 -6.58 0.97 38.98
CA SER A 127 -6.18 2.22 38.33
C SER A 127 -4.70 2.53 38.57
N PHE A 128 -4.05 3.16 37.59
CA PHE A 128 -2.66 3.62 37.71
C PHE A 128 -2.61 5.11 38.01
N ARG A 129 -1.56 5.54 38.72
CA ARG A 129 -1.26 6.94 38.99
C ARG A 129 0.11 7.31 38.41
N MET A 130 0.13 8.42 37.69
CA MET A 130 1.34 9.08 37.19
C MET A 130 1.28 10.54 37.63
N ASP A 131 2.07 10.90 38.63
CA ASP A 131 1.98 12.17 39.34
C ASP A 131 0.55 12.46 39.85
N GLU A 132 -0.11 13.47 39.27
CA GLU A 132 -1.49 13.88 39.57
C GLU A 132 -2.51 13.26 38.61
N SER A 133 -2.06 12.61 37.54
CA SER A 133 -2.93 11.98 36.54
C SER A 133 -3.31 10.57 36.99
N ILE A 134 -4.61 10.28 36.94
CA ILE A 134 -5.17 8.95 37.20
C ILE A 134 -5.55 8.31 35.88
N ILE A 135 -4.97 7.16 35.57
CA ILE A 135 -5.30 6.32 34.43
C ILE A 135 -6.25 5.23 34.92
N ARG A 136 -7.41 5.10 34.28
CA ARG A 136 -8.46 4.12 34.57
C ARG A 136 -8.64 3.18 33.38
N PRO A 137 -7.80 2.13 33.26
CA PRO A 137 -7.90 1.20 32.15
C PRO A 137 -9.28 0.57 32.03
N ARG A 138 -9.68 0.27 30.80
CA ARG A 138 -10.83 -0.57 30.50
C ARG A 138 -10.33 -2.00 30.39
N TRP A 139 -10.55 -2.77 31.44
CA TRP A 139 -10.09 -4.16 31.55
C TRP A 139 -10.93 -5.10 30.71
N ILE A 140 -10.27 -5.87 29.85
CA ILE A 140 -10.89 -6.82 28.94
C ILE A 140 -10.45 -8.23 29.31
N SER A 141 -11.40 -9.16 29.36
CA SER A 141 -11.09 -10.57 29.58
C SER A 141 -10.24 -11.12 28.42
N PRO A 142 -9.16 -11.88 28.72
CA PRO A 142 -8.30 -12.43 27.69
C PRO A 142 -9.04 -13.48 26.85
N ALA A 143 -8.65 -13.58 25.58
CA ALA A 143 -9.00 -14.74 24.77
C ALA A 143 -8.25 -15.99 25.28
N PRO A 144 -8.76 -17.21 25.00
CA PRO A 144 -8.04 -18.44 25.33
C PRO A 144 -6.61 -18.43 24.77
N PRO A 145 -5.60 -18.96 25.50
CA PRO A 145 -4.24 -19.04 25.01
C PRO A 145 -4.14 -19.92 23.76
N LEU A 146 -3.19 -19.58 22.87
CA LEU A 146 -2.87 -20.40 21.70
C LEU A 146 -1.85 -21.47 22.08
N PHE A 147 -2.08 -22.69 21.59
CA PHE A 147 -1.23 -23.86 21.83
C PHE A 147 -0.64 -24.39 20.51
N GLY A 148 0.23 -25.38 20.60
CA GLY A 148 0.87 -26.01 19.44
C GLY A 148 2.22 -25.40 19.06
N ASP A 149 2.75 -25.88 17.94
CA ASP A 149 4.01 -25.37 17.40
C ASP A 149 3.83 -23.95 16.83
N PRO A 150 4.87 -23.10 16.86
CA PRO A 150 4.82 -21.80 16.21
C PRO A 150 4.58 -21.95 14.71
N LEU A 151 3.69 -21.13 14.15
CA LEU A 151 3.47 -21.03 12.72
C LEU A 151 4.76 -20.54 12.06
N ASN A 152 5.21 -21.27 11.04
CA ASN A 152 6.41 -20.88 10.30
C ASN A 152 6.19 -19.53 9.60
N PRO A 153 7.03 -18.51 9.88
CA PRO A 153 6.95 -17.24 9.19
C PRO A 153 7.13 -17.43 7.69
N ARG A 154 6.33 -16.72 6.90
CA ARG A 154 6.37 -16.73 5.43
C ARG A 154 6.44 -15.30 4.93
N VAL A 155 7.10 -15.12 3.79
CA VAL A 155 7.26 -13.84 3.11
C VAL A 155 6.58 -13.93 1.75
N GLY A 156 6.07 -12.81 1.25
CA GLY A 156 5.46 -12.68 -0.06
C GLY A 156 4.07 -12.06 0.01
N PRO A 157 3.39 -11.91 -1.14
CA PRO A 157 2.20 -11.07 -1.27
C PRO A 157 0.98 -11.60 -0.51
N ALA A 158 1.00 -12.85 -0.04
CA ALA A 158 -0.07 -13.45 0.76
C ALA A 158 0.08 -13.24 2.26
N TRP A 159 1.21 -12.70 2.74
CA TRP A 159 1.59 -12.76 4.15
C TRP A 159 1.82 -11.37 4.75
N PRO A 160 1.35 -11.12 5.99
CA PRO A 160 1.63 -9.86 6.68
C PRO A 160 3.13 -9.69 6.93
N MET A 161 3.61 -8.45 6.91
CA MET A 161 5.00 -8.15 7.26
C MET A 161 5.32 -8.57 8.71
N LEU A 162 6.46 -9.22 8.91
CA LEU A 162 6.89 -9.73 10.22
C LEU A 162 7.53 -8.66 11.10
N ASP A 163 8.12 -7.64 10.49
CA ASP A 163 8.82 -6.53 11.13
C ASP A 163 7.91 -5.31 11.38
N ASP A 164 6.64 -5.36 11.01
CA ASP A 164 5.66 -4.31 11.29
C ASP A 164 4.84 -4.64 12.56
N PRO A 165 5.20 -4.06 13.73
CA PRO A 165 4.51 -4.34 14.98
C PRO A 165 3.02 -3.92 14.95
N ALA A 166 2.64 -2.97 14.10
CA ALA A 166 1.26 -2.49 14.02
C ALA A 166 0.32 -3.45 13.27
N ASN A 167 0.87 -4.28 12.39
CA ASN A 167 0.13 -5.25 11.58
C ASN A 167 0.39 -6.69 12.01
N TRP A 168 1.32 -6.93 12.94
CA TRP A 168 1.70 -8.25 13.44
C TRP A 168 0.53 -9.03 14.07
N TRP A 169 -0.49 -8.36 14.61
CA TRP A 169 -1.71 -9.01 15.13
C TRP A 169 -2.39 -9.95 14.11
N ARG A 170 -2.20 -9.73 12.80
CA ARG A 170 -2.69 -10.66 11.77
C ARG A 170 -2.02 -12.04 11.86
N TRP A 171 -0.76 -12.10 12.27
CA TRP A 171 -0.07 -13.37 12.52
C TRP A 171 -0.71 -14.13 13.68
N GLU A 172 -1.23 -13.44 14.70
CA GLU A 172 -1.99 -14.10 15.76
C GLU A 172 -3.29 -14.71 15.25
N LEU A 173 -4.03 -13.99 14.40
CA LEU A 173 -5.27 -14.50 13.82
C LEU A 173 -5.00 -15.67 12.85
N LEU A 174 -3.95 -15.58 12.04
CA LEU A 174 -3.50 -16.69 11.18
C LEU A 174 -3.11 -17.92 11.98
N ALA A 175 -2.39 -17.73 13.10
CA ALA A 175 -2.00 -18.81 13.99
C ALA A 175 -3.21 -19.42 14.71
N GLU A 176 -4.15 -18.60 15.19
CA GLU A 176 -5.40 -19.07 15.79
C GLU A 176 -6.20 -19.93 14.81
N ARG A 177 -6.37 -19.48 13.56
CA ARG A 177 -7.03 -20.24 12.48
C ARG A 177 -6.32 -21.57 12.19
N ALA A 178 -5.00 -21.60 12.32
CA ALA A 178 -4.19 -22.80 12.11
C ALA A 178 -4.07 -23.71 13.34
N GLY A 179 -4.64 -23.33 14.50
CA GLY A 179 -4.46 -24.06 15.75
C GLY A 179 -3.00 -24.08 16.24
N ALA A 180 -2.26 -23.02 15.95
CA ALA A 180 -0.82 -22.86 16.20
C ALA A 180 -0.52 -21.65 17.08
N ARG A 181 0.73 -21.51 17.54
CA ARG A 181 1.21 -20.26 18.14
C ARG A 181 1.68 -19.29 17.04
N PRO A 182 1.57 -17.96 17.24
CA PRO A 182 2.13 -17.02 16.28
C PRO A 182 3.67 -17.13 16.22
N PRO A 183 4.29 -16.74 15.10
CA PRO A 183 5.75 -16.62 15.00
C PRO A 183 6.29 -15.62 16.03
N GLU A 184 7.60 -15.65 16.31
CA GLU A 184 8.17 -14.64 17.19
C GLU A 184 8.09 -13.23 16.56
N VAL A 185 7.74 -12.22 17.36
CA VAL A 185 7.74 -10.82 16.92
C VAL A 185 9.17 -10.37 16.67
N ILE A 186 9.46 -9.87 15.46
CA ILE A 186 10.75 -9.29 15.13
C ILE A 186 10.86 -7.88 15.73
N GLY A 187 12.02 -7.55 16.30
CA GLY A 187 12.34 -6.20 16.77
C GLY A 187 12.73 -6.10 18.24
N GLY A 188 12.98 -4.88 18.70
CA GLY A 188 13.35 -4.58 20.08
C GLY A 188 12.22 -4.88 21.08
N THR A 189 12.55 -4.94 22.36
CA THR A 189 11.60 -5.23 23.45
C THR A 189 10.32 -4.39 23.37
N HIS A 190 10.44 -3.08 23.13
CA HIS A 190 9.29 -2.18 23.02
C HIS A 190 8.40 -2.46 21.80
N ALA A 191 8.98 -2.80 20.65
CA ALA A 191 8.22 -3.20 19.46
C ALA A 191 7.46 -4.51 19.70
N ARG A 192 8.07 -5.46 20.42
CA ARG A 192 7.43 -6.71 20.82
C ARG A 192 6.26 -6.48 21.78
N MET A 193 6.40 -5.59 22.75
CA MET A 193 5.29 -5.22 23.67
C MET A 193 4.12 -4.59 22.90
N LEU A 194 4.40 -3.68 21.96
CA LEU A 194 3.37 -3.04 21.15
C LEU A 194 2.62 -4.04 20.25
N ALA A 195 3.36 -4.93 19.57
CA ALA A 195 2.78 -5.96 18.71
C ALA A 195 1.88 -6.92 19.50
N ARG A 196 2.32 -7.36 20.68
CA ARG A 196 1.56 -8.22 21.58
C ARG A 196 0.32 -7.54 22.13
N ASN A 197 0.43 -6.29 22.59
CA ASN A 197 -0.73 -5.51 23.02
C ASN A 197 -1.82 -5.45 21.94
N LEU A 198 -1.44 -5.16 20.69
CA LEU A 198 -2.39 -5.12 19.58
C LEU A 198 -2.99 -6.50 19.26
N GLY A 199 -2.18 -7.56 19.29
CA GLY A 199 -2.65 -8.95 19.13
C GLY A 199 -3.68 -9.33 20.20
N GLU A 200 -3.33 -9.10 21.47
CA GLU A 200 -4.18 -9.35 22.63
C GLU A 200 -5.53 -8.62 22.51
N LEU A 201 -5.53 -7.33 22.15
CA LEU A 201 -6.75 -6.54 21.98
C LEU A 201 -7.64 -7.11 20.86
N TRP A 202 -7.08 -7.40 19.69
CA TRP A 202 -7.84 -7.99 18.58
C TRP A 202 -8.43 -9.34 18.97
N ARG A 203 -7.63 -10.24 19.56
CA ARG A 203 -8.10 -11.56 20.00
C ARG A 203 -9.18 -11.47 21.07
N ALA A 204 -9.00 -10.60 22.07
CA ALA A 204 -9.99 -10.42 23.14
C ALA A 204 -11.31 -9.86 22.60
N GLY A 205 -11.27 -8.84 21.73
CA GLY A 205 -12.44 -8.27 21.09
C GLY A 205 -13.19 -9.28 20.20
N LEU A 206 -12.46 -10.06 19.41
CA LEU A 206 -13.04 -11.12 18.58
C LEU A 206 -13.60 -12.27 19.42
N HIS A 207 -12.91 -12.67 20.50
CA HIS A 207 -13.40 -13.70 21.41
C HIS A 207 -14.72 -13.28 22.08
N ARG A 208 -14.84 -12.01 22.47
CA ARG A 208 -16.10 -11.45 22.97
C ARG A 208 -17.22 -11.57 21.93
N LEU A 209 -16.98 -11.19 20.68
CA LEU A 209 -17.97 -11.36 19.61
C LEU A 209 -18.36 -12.83 19.38
N ARG A 210 -17.38 -13.75 19.39
CA ARG A 210 -17.61 -15.19 19.21
C ARG A 210 -18.57 -15.76 20.26
N ARG A 211 -18.62 -15.20 21.47
CA ARG A 211 -19.56 -15.64 22.52
C ARG A 211 -21.02 -15.32 22.19
N GLU A 212 -21.28 -14.25 21.44
CA GLU A 212 -22.63 -13.86 21.03
C GLU A 212 -22.99 -14.39 19.63
N SER A 213 -22.08 -14.26 18.66
CA SER A 213 -22.27 -14.76 17.28
C SER A 213 -20.94 -15.30 16.73
N PRO A 214 -20.72 -16.63 16.81
CA PRO A 214 -19.54 -17.27 16.22
C PRO A 214 -19.40 -16.98 14.73
N GLY A 215 -20.50 -17.06 13.97
CA GLY A 215 -20.48 -16.86 12.52
C GLY A 215 -20.03 -15.46 12.11
N THR A 216 -20.57 -14.42 12.76
CA THR A 216 -20.17 -13.02 12.46
C THR A 216 -18.71 -12.76 12.83
N ALA A 217 -18.23 -13.36 13.92
CA ALA A 217 -16.84 -13.20 14.31
C ALA A 217 -15.89 -13.92 13.33
N GLU A 218 -16.25 -15.11 12.85
CA GLU A 218 -15.47 -15.80 11.83
C GLU A 218 -15.48 -15.06 10.49
N GLU A 219 -16.62 -14.52 10.07
CA GLU A 219 -16.71 -13.67 8.87
C GLU A 219 -15.79 -12.44 8.96
N LEU A 220 -15.74 -11.78 10.12
CA LEU A 220 -14.82 -10.68 10.35
C LEU A 220 -13.36 -11.13 10.32
N VAL A 221 -13.01 -12.24 11.00
CA VAL A 221 -11.65 -12.81 10.93
C VAL A 221 -11.28 -13.09 9.48
N ASP A 222 -12.18 -13.71 8.74
CA ASP A 222 -12.01 -14.06 7.34
C ASP A 222 -11.75 -12.86 6.43
N LEU A 223 -12.25 -11.67 6.79
CA LEU A 223 -11.92 -10.39 6.12
C LEU A 223 -10.63 -9.75 6.61
N LEU A 224 -10.28 -9.90 7.89
CA LEU A 224 -9.06 -9.31 8.47
C LEU A 224 -7.77 -10.05 8.03
N ILE A 225 -7.89 -11.31 7.62
CA ILE A 225 -6.79 -12.16 7.11
C ILE A 225 -7.10 -12.79 5.75
N ALA A 226 -8.03 -12.21 4.98
CA ALA A 226 -8.44 -12.71 3.67
C ALA A 226 -7.27 -12.90 2.70
N ARG A 227 -7.30 -14.01 1.95
CA ARG A 227 -6.38 -14.28 0.85
C ARG A 227 -7.18 -14.72 -0.37
N CYS A 228 -6.74 -14.27 -1.53
CA CYS A 228 -7.29 -14.68 -2.83
C CYS A 228 -6.24 -15.47 -3.61
N VAL A 229 -6.70 -16.31 -4.54
CA VAL A 229 -5.83 -17.13 -5.40
C VAL A 229 -6.09 -16.77 -6.88
N SER A 230 -5.03 -16.52 -7.64
CA SER A 230 -5.11 -16.34 -9.10
C SER A 230 -5.35 -17.68 -9.83
N GLU A 231 -5.68 -17.62 -11.12
CA GLU A 231 -5.77 -18.80 -11.97
C GLU A 231 -4.47 -19.62 -11.99
N ASP A 232 -3.31 -18.95 -11.94
CA ASP A 232 -1.98 -19.56 -11.88
C ASP A 232 -1.65 -20.18 -10.50
N GLY A 233 -2.59 -20.15 -9.55
CA GLY A 233 -2.42 -20.70 -8.20
C GLY A 233 -1.66 -19.78 -7.26
N GLN A 234 -1.34 -18.55 -7.67
CA GLN A 234 -0.65 -17.60 -6.81
C GLN A 234 -1.62 -17.04 -5.76
N SER A 235 -1.24 -17.14 -4.49
CA SER A 235 -2.00 -16.53 -3.40
C SER A 235 -1.53 -15.11 -3.12
N ILE A 236 -2.49 -14.19 -2.91
CA ILE A 236 -2.25 -12.81 -2.49
C ILE A 236 -3.12 -12.46 -1.30
N ALA A 237 -2.71 -11.47 -0.54
CA ALA A 237 -3.50 -10.87 0.52
C ALA A 237 -4.65 -10.05 -0.08
N ALA A 238 -5.83 -10.14 0.53
CA ALA A 238 -6.99 -9.34 0.14
C ALA A 238 -7.73 -8.78 1.37
N TRP A 239 -7.04 -8.70 2.52
CA TRP A 239 -7.63 -8.24 3.76
C TRP A 239 -7.83 -6.73 3.80
N ILE A 240 -8.68 -6.30 4.74
CA ILE A 240 -8.91 -4.89 5.05
C ILE A 240 -7.60 -4.25 5.51
N THR A 241 -7.25 -3.10 4.93
CA THR A 241 -6.01 -2.36 5.25
C THR A 241 -6.22 -0.93 5.71
N ASP A 242 -7.36 -0.28 5.41
CA ASP A 242 -7.59 1.11 5.82
C ASP A 242 -7.46 1.25 7.36
N PRO A 243 -6.49 2.02 7.86
CA PRO A 243 -6.30 2.21 9.29
C PRO A 243 -7.52 2.80 10.01
N SER A 244 -8.32 3.62 9.30
CA SER A 244 -9.53 4.22 9.85
C SER A 244 -10.62 3.18 10.03
N GLU A 245 -10.81 2.33 9.02
CA GLU A 245 -11.71 1.18 9.03
C GLU A 245 -11.32 0.15 10.11
N LEU A 246 -10.06 -0.29 10.14
CA LEU A 246 -9.54 -1.21 11.16
C LEU A 246 -9.71 -0.65 12.57
N ARG A 247 -9.51 0.66 12.75
CA ARG A 247 -9.76 1.33 14.02
C ARG A 247 -11.25 1.30 14.38
N ALA A 248 -12.15 1.61 13.45
CA ALA A 248 -13.58 1.62 13.71
C ALA A 248 -14.07 0.23 14.13
N ILE A 249 -13.61 -0.83 13.44
CA ILE A 249 -13.86 -2.22 13.82
C ILE A 249 -13.31 -2.50 15.21
N LEU A 250 -12.04 -2.19 15.47
CA LEU A 250 -11.42 -2.48 16.76
C LEU A 250 -12.16 -1.76 17.91
N MET A 251 -12.49 -0.49 17.74
CA MET A 251 -13.28 0.25 18.73
C MET A 251 -14.66 -0.36 18.95
N LEU A 252 -15.30 -0.87 17.89
CA LEU A 252 -16.60 -1.52 18.00
C LEU A 252 -16.52 -2.82 18.82
N VAL A 253 -15.48 -3.64 18.61
CA VAL A 253 -15.34 -4.93 19.32
C VAL A 253 -14.85 -4.75 20.77
N LEU A 254 -14.15 -3.66 21.06
CA LEU A 254 -13.66 -3.32 22.41
C LEU A 254 -14.63 -2.45 23.22
N ASP A 255 -15.74 -1.98 22.66
CA ASP A 255 -16.72 -1.13 23.35
C ASP A 255 -17.48 -1.92 24.43
N LEU A 256 -16.94 -1.94 25.66
CA LEU A 256 -17.51 -2.66 26.80
C LEU A 256 -18.82 -2.04 27.32
N ASP A 257 -19.05 -0.75 27.04
CA ASP A 257 -20.28 -0.05 27.45
C ASP A 257 -21.47 -0.46 26.56
N ARG A 258 -21.19 -1.01 25.37
CA ARG A 258 -22.19 -1.51 24.42
C ARG A 258 -22.49 -2.99 24.68
N PRO A 259 -23.78 -3.40 24.77
CA PRO A 259 -24.15 -4.82 24.80
C PRO A 259 -23.64 -5.59 23.57
N ASP A 260 -23.16 -6.82 23.79
CA ASP A 260 -22.54 -7.67 22.75
C ASP A 260 -23.44 -7.85 21.51
N ARG A 261 -24.75 -8.01 21.70
CA ARG A 261 -25.75 -8.06 20.62
C ARG A 261 -25.76 -6.83 19.73
N LEU A 262 -25.62 -5.65 20.32
CA LEU A 262 -25.58 -4.40 19.57
C LEU A 262 -24.24 -4.24 18.85
N ALA A 263 -23.14 -4.74 19.43
CA ALA A 263 -21.85 -4.79 18.75
C ALA A 263 -21.92 -5.68 17.49
N VAL A 264 -22.47 -6.91 17.61
CA VAL A 264 -22.69 -7.82 16.48
C VAL A 264 -23.58 -7.19 15.40
N ARG A 265 -24.71 -6.58 15.77
CA ARG A 265 -25.60 -5.92 14.79
C ARG A 265 -24.90 -4.77 14.06
N SER A 266 -24.12 -3.97 14.80
CA SER A 266 -23.37 -2.85 14.20
C SER A 266 -22.30 -3.35 13.24
N LEU A 267 -21.66 -4.49 13.58
CA LEU A 267 -20.67 -5.12 12.73
C LEU A 267 -21.31 -5.65 11.44
N LEU A 268 -22.44 -6.35 11.53
CA LEU A 268 -23.19 -6.81 10.34
C LEU A 268 -23.60 -5.64 9.45
N SER A 269 -24.15 -4.55 10.02
CA SER A 269 -24.48 -3.35 9.25
C SER A 269 -23.26 -2.71 8.59
N TYR A 270 -22.08 -2.79 9.22
CA TYR A 270 -20.84 -2.33 8.62
C TYR A 270 -20.38 -3.25 7.47
N LEU A 271 -20.48 -4.57 7.64
CA LEU A 271 -20.15 -5.55 6.60
C LEU A 271 -21.07 -5.38 5.37
N ASP A 272 -22.37 -5.16 5.59
CA ASP A 272 -23.35 -4.91 4.53
C ASP A 272 -23.12 -3.58 3.78
N ALA A 273 -22.51 -2.58 4.43
CA ALA A 273 -22.30 -1.24 3.88
C ALA A 273 -20.97 -1.08 3.13
N ARG A 274 -20.18 -2.15 2.99
CA ARG A 274 -18.83 -2.12 2.45
C ARG A 274 -18.79 -2.64 1.01
N PHE A 275 -17.99 -2.01 0.15
CA PHE A 275 -17.70 -2.59 -1.16
C PHE A 275 -16.92 -3.91 -0.99
N PRO A 276 -17.43 -5.05 -1.49
CA PRO A 276 -16.87 -6.35 -1.12
C PRO A 276 -15.60 -6.72 -1.89
N LEU A 277 -15.21 -5.95 -2.93
CA LEU A 277 -14.19 -6.34 -3.90
C LEU A 277 -12.98 -5.39 -3.91
N ILE A 278 -11.81 -5.92 -4.25
CA ILE A 278 -10.61 -5.15 -4.57
C ILE A 278 -10.46 -5.12 -6.08
N ILE A 279 -10.21 -3.95 -6.65
CA ILE A 279 -10.10 -3.77 -8.10
C ILE A 279 -8.88 -2.92 -8.42
N TRP A 280 -8.07 -3.35 -9.39
CA TRP A 280 -6.97 -2.56 -9.92
C TRP A 280 -6.81 -2.75 -11.44
N PRO A 281 -6.43 -1.70 -12.18
CA PRO A 281 -6.16 -1.80 -13.62
C PRO A 281 -4.84 -2.57 -13.87
N VAL A 282 -4.82 -3.38 -14.93
CA VAL A 282 -3.64 -4.15 -15.37
C VAL A 282 -3.07 -3.54 -16.66
N THR A 283 -3.92 -3.32 -17.67
CA THR A 283 -3.53 -2.62 -18.91
C THR A 283 -4.58 -1.59 -19.31
N GLY A 284 -4.11 -0.45 -19.81
CA GLY A 284 -4.96 0.72 -20.03
C GLY A 284 -4.82 1.38 -21.40
N SER A 285 -4.19 0.76 -22.41
CA SER A 285 -4.15 1.32 -23.77
C SER A 285 -4.57 0.28 -24.82
N GLY A 286 -4.92 0.75 -26.03
CA GLY A 286 -5.47 -0.10 -27.08
C GLY A 286 -6.99 -0.25 -27.02
N ASP A 287 -7.53 -1.14 -27.86
CA ASP A 287 -8.97 -1.38 -28.00
C ASP A 287 -9.60 -2.16 -26.85
N ARG A 288 -8.77 -2.79 -26.02
CA ARG A 288 -9.21 -3.58 -24.87
C ARG A 288 -8.48 -3.13 -23.63
N VAL A 289 -9.21 -3.06 -22.53
CA VAL A 289 -8.64 -2.79 -21.21
C VAL A 289 -8.74 -4.04 -20.37
N ARG A 290 -7.71 -4.29 -19.56
CA ARG A 290 -7.69 -5.38 -18.59
C ARG A 290 -7.60 -4.81 -17.18
N PHE A 291 -8.37 -5.36 -16.28
CA PHE A 291 -8.29 -5.10 -14.85
C PHE A 291 -8.56 -6.38 -14.08
N ALA A 292 -8.02 -6.46 -12.87
CA ALA A 292 -8.19 -7.60 -12.00
C ALA A 292 -9.20 -7.25 -10.89
N ILE A 293 -9.97 -8.26 -10.48
CA ILE A 293 -10.92 -8.20 -9.39
C ILE A 293 -10.57 -9.30 -8.39
N ALA A 294 -10.23 -8.95 -7.16
CA ALA A 294 -10.11 -9.92 -6.07
C ALA A 294 -11.39 -9.94 -5.24
N ASN A 295 -11.93 -11.14 -5.03
CA ASN A 295 -13.07 -11.37 -4.14
C ASN A 295 -12.57 -11.99 -2.81
N PRO A 296 -12.40 -11.18 -1.75
CA PRO A 296 -11.99 -11.66 -0.44
C PRO A 296 -13.09 -12.40 0.31
N THR A 297 -14.33 -12.44 -0.18
CA THR A 297 -15.48 -13.03 0.51
C THR A 297 -15.60 -14.54 0.23
N ASP A 298 -16.42 -15.22 1.03
CA ASP A 298 -16.75 -16.64 0.84
C ASP A 298 -17.94 -16.86 -0.12
N GLY A 299 -18.58 -15.78 -0.58
CA GLY A 299 -19.67 -15.82 -1.56
C GLY A 299 -19.20 -15.43 -2.96
N GLU A 300 -19.82 -16.02 -3.98
CA GLU A 300 -19.67 -15.55 -5.37
C GLU A 300 -20.27 -14.14 -5.52
N GLN A 301 -19.55 -13.25 -6.21
CA GLN A 301 -19.98 -11.88 -6.44
C GLN A 301 -20.33 -11.68 -7.92
N VAL A 302 -21.49 -11.08 -8.17
CA VAL A 302 -21.92 -10.71 -9.53
C VAL A 302 -21.51 -9.26 -9.76
N VAL A 303 -20.63 -9.06 -10.74
CA VAL A 303 -20.12 -7.74 -11.09
C VAL A 303 -20.68 -7.31 -12.43
N ARG A 304 -21.19 -6.09 -12.49
CA ARG A 304 -21.64 -5.44 -13.72
C ARG A 304 -20.65 -4.34 -14.10
N VAL A 305 -20.15 -4.43 -15.33
CA VAL A 305 -19.10 -3.59 -15.88
C VAL A 305 -19.68 -2.78 -17.05
N GLN A 306 -19.56 -1.47 -17.00
CA GLN A 306 -20.19 -0.57 -17.97
C GLN A 306 -19.33 0.66 -18.25
N TRP A 307 -19.15 1.00 -19.52
CA TRP A 307 -18.52 2.26 -19.92
C TRP A 307 -19.48 3.44 -19.70
N VAL A 308 -18.94 4.56 -19.22
CA VAL A 308 -19.69 5.83 -19.15
C VAL A 308 -19.87 6.42 -20.54
N GLU A 309 -18.82 6.35 -21.36
CA GLU A 309 -18.82 6.81 -22.73
C GLU A 309 -19.26 5.68 -23.67
N GLY A 310 -20.37 5.81 -24.40
CA GLY A 310 -20.75 4.85 -25.46
C GLY A 310 -22.01 4.01 -25.18
N ASP A 311 -22.16 2.91 -25.93
CA ASP A 311 -23.35 2.05 -25.91
C ASP A 311 -23.49 1.34 -24.55
N PRO A 312 -24.63 1.45 -23.85
CA PRO A 312 -24.71 1.13 -22.43
C PRO A 312 -24.86 -0.35 -22.13
N ILE A 313 -24.60 -1.26 -23.08
CA ILE A 313 -24.76 -2.70 -22.85
C ILE A 313 -23.71 -3.13 -21.82
N PRO A 314 -24.12 -3.47 -20.59
CA PRO A 314 -23.17 -3.81 -19.56
C PRO A 314 -22.69 -5.24 -19.73
N SER A 315 -21.41 -5.46 -19.49
CA SER A 315 -20.84 -6.80 -19.39
C SER A 315 -20.97 -7.30 -17.95
N GLY A 316 -21.37 -8.56 -17.78
CA GLY A 316 -21.42 -9.23 -16.48
C GLY A 316 -20.23 -10.15 -16.27
N ALA A 317 -19.68 -10.19 -15.06
CA ALA A 317 -18.67 -11.15 -14.64
C ALA A 317 -19.07 -11.79 -13.30
N LEU A 318 -18.87 -13.09 -13.17
CA LEU A 318 -18.98 -13.82 -11.90
C LEU A 318 -17.59 -13.93 -11.30
N VAL A 319 -17.40 -13.41 -10.09
CA VAL A 319 -16.12 -13.46 -9.39
C VAL A 319 -16.23 -14.51 -8.29
N PRO A 320 -15.57 -15.68 -8.44
CA PRO A 320 -15.64 -16.75 -7.45
C PRO A 320 -15.15 -16.31 -6.06
N PRO A 321 -15.56 -17.02 -4.99
CA PRO A 321 -15.07 -16.73 -3.65
C PRO A 321 -13.56 -17.00 -3.55
N ARG A 322 -12.85 -16.15 -2.81
CA ARG A 322 -11.40 -16.27 -2.56
C ARG A 322 -10.55 -16.38 -3.83
N SER A 323 -10.99 -15.80 -4.94
CA SER A 323 -10.26 -15.81 -6.20
C SER A 323 -9.93 -14.41 -6.71
N ILE A 324 -8.97 -14.36 -7.64
CA ILE A 324 -8.72 -13.20 -8.48
C ILE A 324 -9.24 -13.54 -9.88
N LEU A 325 -10.05 -12.65 -10.45
CA LEU A 325 -10.52 -12.74 -11.81
C LEU A 325 -9.91 -11.60 -12.63
N ASP A 326 -9.26 -11.94 -13.74
CA ASP A 326 -8.89 -10.99 -14.77
C ASP A 326 -10.07 -10.77 -15.72
N VAL A 327 -10.45 -9.50 -15.90
CA VAL A 327 -11.55 -9.10 -16.78
C VAL A 327 -11.00 -8.26 -17.92
N GLU A 328 -11.32 -8.65 -19.14
CA GLU A 328 -11.00 -7.93 -20.36
C GLU A 328 -12.27 -7.37 -20.98
N VAL A 329 -12.27 -6.07 -21.30
CA VAL A 329 -13.43 -5.38 -21.86
C VAL A 329 -13.02 -4.57 -23.08
N ASP A 330 -13.77 -4.74 -24.17
CA ASP A 330 -13.63 -3.92 -25.37
C ASP A 330 -14.03 -2.47 -25.05
N ARG A 331 -13.21 -1.51 -25.49
CA ARG A 331 -13.54 -0.09 -25.43
C ARG A 331 -14.74 0.24 -26.31
N PRO A 332 -15.50 1.30 -25.99
CA PRO A 332 -16.61 1.73 -26.82
C PRO A 332 -16.08 2.20 -28.17
N ARG A 333 -16.69 1.70 -29.25
CA ARG A 333 -16.37 2.19 -30.60
C ARG A 333 -16.87 3.62 -30.73
N ARG A 334 -15.94 4.56 -30.87
CA ARG A 334 -16.26 5.93 -31.23
C ARG A 334 -16.38 6.01 -32.74
N PRO A 335 -17.38 6.74 -33.28
CA PRO A 335 -17.42 6.98 -34.72
C PRO A 335 -16.11 7.67 -35.12
N ASP A 336 -15.42 7.11 -36.12
CA ASP A 336 -14.22 7.70 -36.67
C ASP A 336 -14.51 9.16 -37.02
N SER A 337 -13.88 10.10 -36.33
CA SER A 337 -13.91 11.48 -36.78
C SER A 337 -13.09 11.54 -38.07
N THR A 338 -13.78 11.45 -39.20
CA THR A 338 -13.23 11.59 -40.55
C THR A 338 -12.68 13.01 -40.83
N LEU A 339 -12.75 13.91 -39.85
CA LEU A 339 -12.21 15.25 -39.93
C LEU A 339 -10.75 15.27 -39.42
N PRO A 340 -9.78 15.67 -40.26
CA PRO A 340 -8.34 15.62 -39.97
C PRO A 340 -7.86 16.57 -38.85
N PHE A 341 -8.78 17.26 -38.16
CA PHE A 341 -8.49 18.21 -37.08
C PHE A 341 -9.15 17.85 -35.75
N GLN A 342 -9.91 16.76 -35.65
CA GLN A 342 -10.53 16.30 -34.39
C GLN A 342 -9.70 15.19 -33.73
N THR A 343 -8.43 15.49 -33.43
CA THR A 343 -7.57 14.60 -32.63
C THR A 343 -8.02 14.47 -31.17
N ASP A 344 -8.91 15.33 -30.70
CA ASP A 344 -9.45 15.29 -29.32
C ASP A 344 -10.24 14.00 -29.03
N SER A 345 -10.83 13.38 -30.06
CA SER A 345 -11.59 12.13 -29.92
C SER A 345 -10.71 10.91 -29.57
N ARG A 346 -9.40 10.96 -29.89
CA ARG A 346 -8.41 9.90 -29.65
C ARG A 346 -7.72 10.00 -28.30
N GLN A 347 -7.80 11.16 -27.63
CA GLN A 347 -7.08 11.46 -26.38
C GLN A 347 -7.94 11.53 -25.13
N SER A 348 -9.27 11.50 -25.23
CA SER A 348 -10.07 11.58 -24.01
C SER A 348 -9.95 10.28 -23.20
N ASN A 349 -9.91 10.43 -21.88
CA ASN A 349 -9.99 9.30 -20.97
C ASN A 349 -11.35 8.63 -21.08
N ASP A 350 -11.37 7.30 -21.00
CA ASP A 350 -12.59 6.51 -20.90
C ASP A 350 -12.78 6.08 -19.43
N THR A 351 -14.02 6.14 -18.95
CA THR A 351 -14.37 5.79 -17.57
C THR A 351 -15.18 4.50 -17.56
N LEU A 352 -14.70 3.51 -16.82
CA LEU A 352 -15.39 2.25 -16.59
C LEU A 352 -16.01 2.25 -15.20
N VAL A 353 -17.32 2.04 -15.13
CA VAL A 353 -18.07 1.83 -13.88
C VAL A 353 -18.20 0.34 -13.62
N ILE A 354 -17.76 -0.08 -12.44
CA ILE A 354 -17.87 -1.45 -11.97
C ILE A 354 -18.81 -1.45 -10.77
N SER A 355 -19.87 -2.24 -10.85
CA SER A 355 -20.93 -2.29 -9.85
C SER A 355 -21.12 -3.69 -9.29
N CYS A 356 -21.33 -3.79 -7.98
CA CYS A 356 -21.54 -5.04 -7.25
C CYS A 356 -22.62 -4.80 -6.19
N GLY A 357 -23.83 -5.34 -6.41
CA GLY A 357 -25.00 -4.97 -5.61
C GLY A 357 -25.29 -3.46 -5.74
N ASP A 358 -25.43 -2.78 -4.59
CA ASP A 358 -25.74 -1.35 -4.51
C ASP A 358 -24.49 -0.44 -4.58
N PHE A 359 -23.31 -1.02 -4.78
CA PHE A 359 -22.06 -0.29 -4.77
C PHE A 359 -21.48 -0.11 -6.16
N GLU A 360 -20.75 0.99 -6.35
CA GLU A 360 -20.06 1.32 -7.59
C GLU A 360 -18.62 1.78 -7.34
N ARG A 361 -17.71 1.40 -8.24
CA ARG A 361 -16.33 1.87 -8.32
C ARG A 361 -16.02 2.31 -9.74
N ARG A 362 -15.17 3.34 -9.90
CA ARG A 362 -14.81 3.90 -11.20
C ARG A 362 -13.34 3.69 -11.50
N LEU A 363 -13.03 3.14 -12.66
CA LEU A 363 -11.68 3.08 -13.20
C LEU A 363 -11.57 4.08 -14.37
N MET A 364 -10.48 4.85 -14.37
CA MET A 364 -10.17 5.75 -15.48
C MET A 364 -9.03 5.15 -16.29
N PHE A 365 -9.21 5.13 -17.62
CA PHE A 365 -8.21 4.67 -18.56
C PHE A 365 -7.84 5.81 -19.51
N ASP A 366 -6.54 5.96 -19.79
CA ASP A 366 -6.04 6.93 -20.75
C ASP A 366 -6.56 6.64 -22.17
N GLY A 367 -6.42 7.57 -23.10
CA GLY A 367 -6.86 7.40 -24.49
C GLY A 367 -6.30 6.14 -25.18
N LYS A 368 -7.05 5.61 -26.15
CA LYS A 368 -6.71 4.40 -26.92
C LYS A 368 -5.31 4.47 -27.56
N LEU A 369 -4.91 5.64 -28.03
CA LEU A 369 -3.71 5.87 -28.83
C LEU A 369 -3.03 7.17 -28.39
N ILE A 370 -1.73 7.10 -28.11
CA ILE A 370 -0.91 8.28 -27.81
C ILE A 370 -0.25 8.76 -29.09
N VAL A 371 -0.56 9.98 -29.52
CA VAL A 371 0.02 10.51 -30.75
C VAL A 371 1.40 11.14 -30.47
N ALA A 372 2.44 10.66 -31.15
CA ALA A 372 3.77 11.24 -31.02
C ALA A 372 3.88 12.57 -31.77
N ARG A 373 4.21 13.63 -31.03
CA ARG A 373 4.44 14.98 -31.56
C ARG A 373 5.72 15.57 -30.98
N PRO A 374 6.41 16.48 -31.69
CA PRO A 374 7.54 17.22 -31.16
C PRO A 374 7.15 17.95 -29.86
N PRO A 375 7.98 17.93 -28.80
CA PRO A 375 9.36 17.41 -28.77
C PRO A 375 9.48 15.90 -28.45
N GLY A 376 8.40 15.18 -28.24
CA GLY A 376 8.39 13.77 -27.84
C GLY A 376 7.14 13.37 -27.06
N VAL A 377 6.96 12.07 -26.86
CA VAL A 377 5.94 11.48 -25.99
C VAL A 377 6.55 11.18 -24.64
N ARG A 378 5.92 11.65 -23.56
CA ARG A 378 6.30 11.31 -22.18
C ARG A 378 5.45 10.14 -21.69
N PHE A 379 6.06 9.12 -21.10
CA PHE A 379 5.38 7.91 -20.63
C PHE A 379 4.76 8.03 -19.24
N GLY A 380 3.95 9.08 -19.03
CA GLY A 380 3.28 9.33 -17.74
C GLY A 380 4.24 9.46 -16.54
N PRO A 381 3.71 9.51 -15.31
CA PRO A 381 4.53 9.33 -14.11
C PRO A 381 4.94 7.86 -13.97
N PHE A 382 6.15 7.63 -13.48
CA PHE A 382 6.60 6.32 -13.04
C PHE A 382 6.17 6.13 -11.59
N LEU A 383 5.26 5.19 -11.34
CA LEU A 383 4.71 4.93 -10.01
C LEU A 383 5.33 3.67 -9.42
N ALA A 384 5.53 3.65 -8.11
CA ALA A 384 5.95 2.44 -7.41
C ALA A 384 4.86 1.36 -7.50
N PRO A 385 5.18 0.07 -7.29
CA PRO A 385 4.18 -0.99 -7.22
C PRO A 385 3.06 -0.66 -6.25
N ILE A 386 1.82 -1.00 -6.63
CA ILE A 386 0.64 -0.72 -5.81
C ILE A 386 0.67 -1.60 -4.55
N THR A 387 0.31 -1.02 -3.41
CA THR A 387 0.09 -1.79 -2.18
C THR A 387 -1.38 -2.17 -2.05
N LEU A 388 -1.68 -3.17 -1.23
CA LEU A 388 -3.04 -3.59 -0.89
C LEU A 388 -3.86 -2.41 -0.34
N GLU A 389 -3.23 -1.52 0.43
CA GLU A 389 -3.88 -0.31 0.97
C GLU A 389 -4.32 0.66 -0.13
N GLU A 390 -3.47 0.89 -1.13
CA GLU A 390 -3.81 1.73 -2.28
C GLU A 390 -4.87 1.07 -3.18
N ALA A 391 -4.81 -0.26 -3.32
CA ALA A 391 -5.81 -1.03 -4.05
C ALA A 391 -7.20 -0.98 -3.39
N TRP A 392 -7.27 -0.79 -2.06
CA TRP A 392 -8.52 -0.57 -1.34
C TRP A 392 -9.03 0.88 -1.39
N SER A 393 -8.15 1.86 -1.24
CA SER A 393 -8.56 3.23 -0.91
C SER A 393 -8.75 4.16 -2.12
N ASP A 394 -8.47 3.70 -3.34
CA ASP A 394 -8.34 4.53 -4.57
C ASP A 394 -7.33 5.71 -4.43
N ARG A 395 -6.68 5.85 -3.27
CA ARG A 395 -5.67 6.84 -2.98
C ARG A 395 -4.32 6.25 -3.36
N ARG A 396 -3.76 6.76 -4.44
CA ARG A 396 -2.38 6.44 -4.84
C ARG A 396 -1.48 7.58 -4.38
N GLU A 397 -0.44 7.25 -3.63
CA GLU A 397 0.58 8.24 -3.34
C GLU A 397 1.46 8.45 -4.59
N VAL A 398 1.19 9.52 -5.32
CA VAL A 398 2.12 10.04 -6.34
C VAL A 398 3.19 10.88 -5.63
N SER A 399 3.91 10.25 -4.70
CA SER A 399 5.02 10.90 -4.01
C SER A 399 6.25 10.86 -4.93
N ARG A 400 6.86 12.02 -5.19
CA ARG A 400 8.17 12.11 -5.86
C ARG A 400 9.24 11.52 -4.94
N GLY A 401 9.47 10.23 -5.06
CA GLY A 401 10.49 9.51 -4.28
C GLY A 401 11.92 9.80 -4.76
N PRO A 402 12.93 9.39 -3.98
CA PRO A 402 14.35 9.51 -4.35
C PRO A 402 14.73 8.69 -5.60
N SER A 403 13.86 7.78 -6.03
CA SER A 403 14.03 6.92 -7.21
C SER A 403 13.12 7.31 -8.39
N GLU A 404 12.74 8.59 -8.49
CA GLU A 404 11.91 9.08 -9.60
C GLU A 404 12.54 8.75 -10.97
N THR A 405 11.69 8.40 -11.94
CA THR A 405 12.10 7.99 -13.28
C THR A 405 11.26 8.70 -14.31
N ALA A 406 11.88 9.16 -15.39
CA ALA A 406 11.22 9.80 -16.50
C ALA A 406 11.70 9.17 -17.82
N ALA A 407 10.76 8.94 -18.73
CA ALA A 407 11.03 8.41 -20.05
C ALA A 407 10.35 9.24 -21.13
N ILE A 408 11.08 9.53 -22.21
CA ILE A 408 10.58 10.28 -23.37
C ILE A 408 10.94 9.54 -24.66
N LEU A 409 9.95 9.17 -25.46
CA LEU A 409 10.15 8.75 -26.84
C LEU A 409 10.21 9.98 -27.74
N ARG A 410 11.27 10.13 -28.53
CA ARG A 410 11.43 11.27 -29.43
C ARG A 410 12.16 10.89 -30.71
N LYS A 411 12.03 11.71 -31.75
CA LYS A 411 12.83 11.62 -32.97
C LYS A 411 14.00 12.59 -32.90
N TYR A 412 15.22 12.10 -33.12
CA TYR A 412 16.45 12.90 -33.19
C TYR A 412 17.22 12.48 -34.44
N ARG A 413 17.64 13.45 -35.29
CA ARG A 413 18.40 13.19 -36.54
C ARG A 413 17.89 11.94 -37.31
N ASP A 414 16.60 11.92 -37.60
CA ASP A 414 15.89 10.88 -38.36
C ASP A 414 15.86 9.46 -37.76
N HIS A 415 16.19 9.30 -36.48
CA HIS A 415 15.95 8.05 -35.76
C HIS A 415 15.10 8.28 -34.51
N TRP A 416 14.36 7.25 -34.12
CA TRP A 416 13.65 7.23 -32.85
C TRP A 416 14.60 6.82 -31.73
N GLU A 417 14.51 7.53 -30.61
CA GLU A 417 15.25 7.22 -29.40
C GLU A 417 14.38 7.38 -28.16
N ILE A 418 14.71 6.61 -27.13
CA ILE A 418 14.13 6.76 -25.79
C ILE A 418 15.17 7.43 -24.91
N PHE A 419 14.82 8.60 -24.40
CA PHE A 419 15.59 9.28 -23.37
C PHE A 419 15.05 8.88 -21.99
N LEU A 420 15.94 8.40 -21.13
CA LEU A 420 15.64 7.99 -19.76
C LEU A 420 16.42 8.88 -18.78
N GLU A 421 15.75 9.28 -17.71
CA GLU A 421 16.37 9.89 -16.54
C GLU A 421 15.90 9.15 -15.29
N CYS A 422 16.84 8.58 -14.55
CA CYS A 422 16.60 7.76 -13.38
C CYS A 422 17.32 8.38 -12.19
N LEU A 423 16.59 8.99 -11.25
CA LEU A 423 17.16 9.43 -9.98
C LEU A 423 17.57 8.21 -9.17
N HIS A 424 18.74 8.26 -8.55
CA HIS A 424 19.30 7.15 -7.79
C HIS A 424 19.58 7.60 -6.37
N ASP A 425 19.13 6.80 -5.40
CA ASP A 425 19.48 6.99 -4.00
C ASP A 425 20.94 6.53 -3.79
N PRO A 426 21.87 7.41 -3.39
CA PRO A 426 23.28 7.06 -3.21
C PRO A 426 23.52 6.01 -2.10
N THR A 427 22.49 5.66 -1.32
CA THR A 427 22.57 4.58 -0.32
C THR A 427 22.34 3.19 -0.91
N HIS A 428 21.84 3.07 -2.14
CA HIS A 428 21.58 1.79 -2.80
C HIS A 428 22.76 1.37 -3.69
N GLU A 429 22.95 0.05 -3.87
CA GLU A 429 24.01 -0.45 -4.74
C GLU A 429 23.73 -0.07 -6.21
N PRO A 430 24.62 0.71 -6.87
CA PRO A 430 24.34 1.28 -8.19
C PRO A 430 24.30 0.23 -9.31
N ASP A 431 24.96 -0.91 -9.12
CA ASP A 431 25.09 -1.95 -10.16
C ASP A 431 23.88 -2.88 -10.27
N ALA A 432 22.90 -2.76 -9.35
CA ALA A 432 21.66 -3.52 -9.40
C ALA A 432 20.52 -2.81 -10.16
N ASP A 433 20.68 -1.51 -10.46
CA ASP A 433 19.65 -0.64 -11.04
C ASP A 433 19.59 -0.75 -12.57
N ARG A 434 18.42 -1.09 -13.10
CA ARG A 434 18.17 -1.29 -14.53
C ARG A 434 16.76 -0.90 -14.95
N VAL A 435 16.58 -0.60 -16.23
CA VAL A 435 15.29 -0.32 -16.86
C VAL A 435 15.00 -1.41 -17.89
N GLU A 436 13.81 -1.97 -17.83
CA GLU A 436 13.30 -2.92 -18.81
C GLU A 436 12.26 -2.25 -19.71
N LEU A 437 12.49 -2.36 -21.02
CA LEU A 437 11.64 -1.81 -22.08
C LEU A 437 11.02 -2.97 -22.85
N TYR A 438 9.71 -3.13 -22.71
CA TYR A 438 8.93 -4.18 -23.35
C TYR A 438 8.42 -3.64 -24.68
N PHE A 439 8.68 -4.33 -25.77
CA PHE A 439 8.23 -3.97 -27.12
C PHE A 439 7.29 -5.05 -27.65
N GLY A 440 6.10 -4.64 -28.10
CA GLY A 440 5.04 -5.54 -28.60
C GLY A 440 3.90 -5.75 -27.58
N PRO A 441 3.04 -6.76 -27.82
CA PRO A 441 1.91 -7.09 -26.96
C PRO A 441 2.33 -7.44 -25.51
N PHE A 442 1.41 -7.22 -24.57
CA PHE A 442 1.65 -7.43 -23.13
C PHE A 442 1.92 -8.90 -22.78
N ASP A 443 1.18 -9.81 -23.39
CA ASP A 443 1.21 -11.25 -23.17
C ASP A 443 2.44 -11.92 -23.81
N VAL A 444 2.83 -11.45 -25.00
CA VAL A 444 3.96 -12.00 -25.75
C VAL A 444 4.81 -10.84 -26.31
N PRO A 445 5.70 -10.24 -25.50
CA PRO A 445 6.56 -9.17 -25.99
C PRO A 445 7.49 -9.72 -27.08
N VAL A 446 7.58 -8.97 -28.18
CA VAL A 446 8.50 -9.26 -29.29
C VAL A 446 9.94 -9.22 -28.76
N ARG A 447 10.24 -8.19 -27.95
CA ARG A 447 11.53 -7.99 -27.29
C ARG A 447 11.36 -7.25 -25.97
N VAL A 448 12.15 -7.63 -25.00
CA VAL A 448 12.45 -6.92 -23.76
C VAL A 448 13.91 -6.49 -23.83
N VAL A 449 14.14 -5.19 -23.78
CA VAL A 449 15.47 -4.59 -23.75
C VAL A 449 15.75 -4.17 -22.31
N THR A 450 16.72 -4.82 -21.69
CA THR A 450 17.17 -4.50 -20.33
C THR A 450 18.39 -3.60 -20.43
N LEU A 451 18.28 -2.39 -19.90
CA LEU A 451 19.34 -1.38 -19.86
C LEU A 451 19.78 -1.15 -18.41
N SER A 452 20.99 -1.57 -18.09
CA SER A 452 21.57 -1.36 -16.77
C SER A 452 22.18 0.04 -16.64
N SER A 453 22.33 0.51 -15.39
CA SER A 453 22.89 1.83 -15.08
C SER A 453 24.35 1.99 -15.54
N ASP A 454 25.07 0.91 -15.84
CA ASP A 454 26.44 0.90 -16.39
C ASP A 454 26.49 1.00 -17.93
N GLY A 455 25.32 0.93 -18.58
CA GLY A 455 25.17 0.94 -20.04
C GLY A 455 25.22 -0.43 -20.70
N SER A 456 25.27 -1.53 -19.94
CA SER A 456 25.07 -2.86 -20.47
C SER A 456 23.63 -3.05 -20.99
N LEU A 457 23.51 -3.84 -22.06
CA LEU A 457 22.24 -4.15 -22.72
C LEU A 457 22.05 -5.66 -22.80
N GLU A 458 20.91 -6.12 -22.32
CA GLU A 458 20.45 -7.50 -22.46
C GLU A 458 19.12 -7.56 -23.23
N PHE A 459 18.88 -8.69 -23.90
CA PHE A 459 17.76 -8.85 -24.83
C PHE A 459 17.07 -10.20 -24.64
N THR A 460 15.77 -10.15 -24.36
CA THR A 460 14.93 -11.34 -24.14
C THR A 460 13.64 -11.22 -24.94
N PRO A 461 13.11 -12.27 -25.59
CA PRO A 461 13.73 -13.57 -25.82
C PRO A 461 14.86 -13.52 -26.86
N GLY A 462 15.72 -14.54 -26.89
CA GLY A 462 16.64 -14.80 -28.00
C GLY A 462 18.11 -14.39 -27.82
N GLY A 463 18.53 -13.84 -26.68
CA GLY A 463 19.92 -13.71 -26.23
C GLY A 463 20.92 -13.27 -27.32
N GLY A 464 21.12 -11.97 -27.49
CA GLY A 464 22.11 -11.44 -28.44
C GLY A 464 21.91 -9.96 -28.74
N ARG A 465 22.93 -9.29 -29.30
CA ARG A 465 22.83 -7.88 -29.69
C ARG A 465 21.83 -7.71 -30.84
N LEU A 466 20.82 -6.88 -30.66
CA LEU A 466 20.06 -6.31 -31.78
C LEU A 466 20.96 -5.33 -32.54
N ARG A 467 21.13 -5.55 -33.86
CA ARG A 467 21.81 -4.56 -34.70
C ARG A 467 21.04 -3.25 -34.63
N GLY A 468 21.75 -2.12 -34.50
CA GLY A 468 21.14 -0.79 -34.52
C GLY A 468 20.60 -0.28 -33.17
N VAL A 469 20.48 -1.13 -32.15
CA VAL A 469 20.16 -0.70 -30.78
C VAL A 469 21.45 -0.33 -30.05
N GLU A 470 21.55 0.93 -29.66
CA GLU A 470 22.72 1.48 -28.97
C GLU A 470 22.26 2.30 -27.77
N ALA A 471 22.89 2.09 -26.62
CA ALA A 471 22.66 2.88 -25.42
C ALA A 471 23.88 3.74 -25.09
N VAL A 472 23.63 5.01 -24.77
CA VAL A 472 24.64 5.90 -24.19
C VAL A 472 24.18 6.27 -22.79
N VAL A 473 24.94 5.87 -21.78
CA VAL A 473 24.65 6.16 -20.37
C VAL A 473 25.62 7.21 -19.82
N ARG A 474 25.09 8.16 -19.05
CA ARG A 474 25.85 9.16 -18.30
C ARG A 474 25.42 9.13 -16.84
N ARG A 475 26.37 8.91 -15.95
CA ARG A 475 26.15 8.89 -14.50
C ARG A 475 26.46 10.26 -13.88
N PHE A 476 25.67 10.64 -12.90
CA PHE A 476 25.78 11.84 -12.07
C PHE A 476 25.67 11.42 -10.59
N PRO A 477 25.98 12.30 -9.62
CA PRO A 477 25.92 11.93 -8.20
C PRO A 477 24.55 11.48 -7.70
N ASP A 478 23.47 11.98 -8.29
CA ASP A 478 22.07 11.77 -7.84
C ASP A 478 21.20 11.05 -8.87
N ARG A 479 21.74 10.70 -10.05
CA ARG A 479 20.99 10.13 -11.16
C ARG A 479 21.89 9.49 -12.22
N TRP A 480 21.29 8.66 -13.06
CA TRP A 480 21.87 8.32 -14.36
C TRP A 480 20.89 8.66 -15.47
N ARG A 481 21.43 9.02 -16.62
CA ARG A 481 20.67 9.33 -17.84
C ARG A 481 21.08 8.38 -18.92
N ALA A 482 20.12 7.94 -19.70
CA ALA A 482 20.40 7.12 -20.86
C ALA A 482 19.69 7.62 -22.11
N THR A 483 20.30 7.33 -23.25
CA THR A 483 19.67 7.49 -24.56
C THR A 483 19.78 6.16 -25.27
N LEU A 484 18.64 5.52 -25.51
CA LEU A 484 18.54 4.27 -26.25
C LEU A 484 18.05 4.57 -27.66
N LYS A 485 18.91 4.36 -28.66
CA LYS A 485 18.53 4.42 -30.06
C LYS A 485 17.74 3.16 -30.43
N LEU A 486 16.57 3.35 -31.06
CA LEU A 486 15.70 2.24 -31.47
C LEU A 486 16.04 1.81 -32.89
N ASP A 487 16.14 0.50 -33.09
CA ASP A 487 16.32 -0.08 -34.42
C ASP A 487 14.99 -0.04 -35.21
N PRO A 488 14.99 0.38 -36.49
CA PRO A 488 13.77 0.44 -37.29
C PRO A 488 13.03 -0.89 -37.45
N SER A 489 13.72 -2.03 -37.40
CA SER A 489 13.06 -3.33 -37.45
C SER A 489 12.30 -3.64 -36.16
N LEU A 490 12.82 -3.21 -35.01
CA LEU A 490 12.13 -3.33 -33.73
C LEU A 490 10.83 -2.50 -33.72
N LEU A 491 10.87 -1.28 -34.25
CA LEU A 491 9.66 -0.43 -34.38
C LEU A 491 8.58 -1.14 -35.21
N ARG A 492 8.96 -1.70 -36.36
CA ARG A 492 8.01 -2.40 -37.25
C ARG A 492 7.44 -3.67 -36.62
N LEU A 493 8.26 -4.44 -35.91
CA LEU A 493 7.83 -5.70 -35.29
C LEU A 493 6.96 -5.47 -34.05
N SER A 494 7.06 -4.30 -33.40
CA SER A 494 6.29 -3.93 -32.21
C SER A 494 5.08 -3.05 -32.53
N GLY A 495 4.78 -2.82 -33.81
CA GLY A 495 3.59 -2.09 -34.22
C GLY A 495 2.31 -2.89 -34.00
N HIS A 496 1.23 -2.19 -33.64
CA HIS A 496 -0.08 -2.81 -33.52
C HIS A 496 -0.66 -3.15 -34.91
N PRO A 497 -1.33 -4.30 -35.09
CA PRO A 497 -1.88 -4.71 -36.39
C PRO A 497 -2.79 -3.65 -37.04
N ASP A 498 -3.62 -2.99 -36.22
CA ASP A 498 -4.55 -1.95 -36.69
C ASP A 498 -3.92 -0.55 -36.84
N PHE A 499 -2.69 -0.35 -36.32
CA PHE A 499 -1.96 0.91 -36.38
C PHE A 499 -0.52 0.65 -36.85
N PRO A 500 -0.29 0.46 -38.16
CA PRO A 500 0.99 -0.02 -38.69
C PRO A 500 2.16 0.96 -38.45
N ASP A 501 1.88 2.25 -38.29
CA ASP A 501 2.87 3.28 -37.95
C ASP A 501 2.96 3.54 -36.43
N SER A 502 2.58 2.56 -35.60
CA SER A 502 2.65 2.66 -34.15
C SER A 502 3.76 1.83 -33.53
N ILE A 503 3.99 2.04 -32.24
CA ILE A 503 4.82 1.19 -31.38
C ILE A 503 4.04 0.83 -30.11
N GLN A 504 4.06 -0.45 -29.76
CA GLN A 504 3.64 -0.95 -28.46
C GLN A 504 4.84 -1.01 -27.53
N ILE A 505 4.81 -0.25 -26.43
CA ILE A 505 5.92 -0.16 -25.49
C ILE A 505 5.47 -0.12 -24.03
N GLY A 506 6.09 -0.91 -23.16
CA GLY A 506 5.96 -0.80 -21.71
C GLY A 506 7.31 -0.55 -21.05
N ILE A 507 7.33 0.13 -19.91
CA ILE A 507 8.58 0.51 -19.24
C ILE A 507 8.47 0.26 -17.74
N ARG A 508 9.45 -0.44 -17.17
CA ARG A 508 9.62 -0.57 -15.71
C ARG A 508 11.08 -0.43 -15.31
N ARG A 509 11.32 -0.04 -14.06
CA ARG A 509 12.64 0.07 -13.44
C ARG A 509 12.76 -0.92 -12.29
N LEU A 510 13.92 -1.55 -12.18
CA LEU A 510 14.21 -2.56 -11.17
C LEU A 510 15.53 -2.25 -10.45
N SER A 511 15.65 -2.71 -9.20
CA SER A 511 16.89 -2.81 -8.45
C SER A 511 17.03 -4.24 -7.93
N GLY A 512 17.96 -5.02 -8.50
CA GLY A 512 17.95 -6.48 -8.28
C GLY A 512 16.61 -7.06 -8.77
N ASP A 513 15.96 -7.93 -8.02
CA ASP A 513 14.66 -8.48 -8.44
C ASP A 513 13.45 -7.59 -8.04
N GLN A 514 13.71 -6.45 -7.41
CA GLN A 514 12.66 -5.56 -6.93
C GLN A 514 12.24 -4.56 -8.03
N VAL A 515 10.94 -4.46 -8.28
CA VAL A 515 10.37 -3.38 -9.10
C VAL A 515 10.37 -2.07 -8.30
N LEU A 516 11.07 -1.05 -8.80
CA LEU A 516 11.12 0.28 -8.20
C LEU A 516 9.97 1.16 -8.70
N SER A 517 9.73 1.15 -10.01
CA SER A 517 8.69 1.97 -10.62
C SER A 517 8.26 1.48 -12.00
N ILE A 518 7.04 1.83 -12.40
CA ILE A 518 6.37 1.38 -13.62
C ILE A 518 5.77 2.60 -14.31
N ALA A 519 5.97 2.73 -15.62
CA ALA A 519 5.39 3.81 -16.41
C ALA A 519 3.88 3.64 -16.58
N GLY A 520 3.12 4.73 -16.40
CA GLY A 520 1.68 4.78 -16.72
C GLY A 520 0.76 4.06 -15.74
N GLY A 521 1.28 3.54 -14.63
CA GLY A 521 0.46 2.89 -13.63
C GLY A 521 1.26 2.25 -12.51
N ALA A 522 0.54 1.78 -11.50
CA ALA A 522 1.09 0.99 -10.39
C ALA A 522 0.46 -0.41 -10.50
N LEU A 523 1.28 -1.41 -10.84
CA LEU A 523 0.88 -2.82 -10.83
C LEU A 523 1.37 -3.50 -9.54
N PRO A 524 0.71 -4.58 -9.09
CA PRO A 524 1.22 -5.38 -7.99
C PRO A 524 2.62 -5.92 -8.30
N THR A 525 3.39 -6.22 -7.24
CA THR A 525 4.79 -6.64 -7.34
C THR A 525 5.01 -7.95 -8.07
N TRP A 526 3.99 -8.80 -8.18
CA TRP A 526 4.08 -10.10 -8.85
C TRP A 526 3.70 -10.07 -10.33
N ASP A 527 3.18 -8.96 -10.85
CA ASP A 527 2.84 -8.86 -12.26
C ASP A 527 4.11 -8.81 -13.11
N ALA A 528 4.19 -9.70 -14.10
CA ALA A 528 5.41 -9.97 -14.84
C ALA A 528 5.76 -8.89 -15.88
N ALA A 529 4.80 -8.06 -16.30
CA ALA A 529 4.98 -7.07 -17.36
C ALA A 529 4.36 -5.71 -16.98
N PRO A 530 4.96 -4.58 -17.40
CA PRO A 530 4.38 -3.26 -17.22
C PRO A 530 3.19 -3.01 -18.17
N PRO A 531 2.34 -1.99 -17.91
CA PRO A 531 1.34 -1.55 -18.87
C PRO A 531 1.99 -1.21 -20.22
N ILE A 532 1.38 -1.68 -21.29
CA ILE A 532 1.80 -1.36 -22.66
C ILE A 532 1.09 -0.09 -23.10
N PHE A 533 1.86 0.87 -23.61
CA PHE A 533 1.40 2.06 -24.31
C PHE A 533 1.38 1.81 -25.81
N LEU A 534 0.31 2.22 -26.47
CA LEU A 534 0.23 2.28 -27.92
C LEU A 534 0.51 3.70 -28.40
N VAL A 535 1.64 3.91 -29.09
CA VAL A 535 2.09 5.23 -29.55
C VAL A 535 2.11 5.31 -31.08
N ASP A 536 1.37 6.25 -31.66
CA ASP A 536 1.37 6.54 -33.10
C ASP A 536 2.60 7.40 -33.46
N LEU A 537 3.40 6.92 -34.40
CA LEU A 537 4.60 7.60 -34.90
C LEU A 537 4.34 8.35 -36.22
N GLY A 538 3.21 8.09 -36.88
CA GLY A 538 2.88 8.61 -38.21
C GLY A 538 2.59 10.12 -38.23
N GLU A 539 2.05 10.67 -37.14
CA GLU A 539 1.72 12.10 -37.02
C GLU A 539 2.88 12.98 -36.51
N TRP A 540 4.12 12.48 -36.44
CA TRP A 540 5.25 13.26 -35.91
C TRP A 540 5.42 14.61 -36.61
N GLY A 541 5.00 14.73 -37.87
CA GLY A 541 5.03 15.96 -38.64
C GLY A 541 6.48 16.41 -38.91
N ASP A 542 6.86 16.49 -40.19
CA ASP A 542 8.07 17.23 -40.51
C ASP A 542 7.82 18.69 -40.13
N ILE A 543 8.38 19.13 -39.00
CA ILE A 543 8.61 20.55 -38.76
C ILE A 543 9.61 20.95 -39.85
N GLN A 544 9.11 21.34 -41.02
CA GLN A 544 9.92 22.11 -41.94
C GLN A 544 10.30 23.38 -41.18
N PRO A 545 11.60 23.65 -40.93
CA PRO A 545 11.99 24.96 -40.46
C PRO A 545 11.44 25.98 -41.47
N PRO A 546 10.79 27.07 -41.03
CA PRO A 546 10.27 28.06 -41.95
C PRO A 546 11.44 28.60 -42.78
N GLY A 547 11.45 28.29 -44.08
CA GLY A 547 12.27 28.87 -45.14
C GLY A 547 13.75 29.07 -44.84
N ARG A 548 14.62 28.26 -45.47
CA ARG A 548 15.95 28.71 -45.88
C ARG A 548 16.03 28.73 -47.39
#